data_AF-A0A1M7CG25-F1
#
_entry.id   AF-A0A1M7CG25-F1
#
_cell.length_a   1.000
_cell.length_b   1.000
_cell.length_c   1.000
_cell.angle_alpha   90.00
_cell.angle_beta   90.00
_cell.angle_gamma   90.00
#
_symmetry.space_group_name_H-M   'P 1'
#
loop_
_entity.id
_entity.type
_entity.pdbx_description
1 polymer ?
#
loop_
_entity_poly.entity_id
_entity_poly.type
_entity_poly.pdbx_seq_one_letter_code
_entity_poly.pdbx_strand_id
1 'polypeptide(L)'
;MIKWLYHWLSQKLRWVNIGLAVVAYLANLLLLQVFCQPVTWATAVLVGFLGAFLGWPWLRKPVPLLRYPALFLQGVGLLVCAYCSWFLGLSSYILSLVTGFLLVPLLAWVPVFFAAQIVHRARRSPLPGARAVVAAGMLTALPVVAWGEWQYQQVVQAVRQVPPNQHDRFLALANVLPRSYMTERLVGIGFRYHLLAEYIYDGWRPPLHDPLVNVLVRWHGHHPIPFHSLNEQVAMYQQLFPGWPVKADCVCAFTYDGRSYYRWRPGIDSWGPPDAALNPRQ
;
A
#
# COMPACT_ATOMS: atom_id res chain seq x y z
N MET A 1 -18.21 -23.49 30.81
CA MET A 1 -17.11 -23.68 29.83
C MET A 1 -16.86 -22.45 28.94
N ILE A 2 -17.86 -21.93 28.21
CA ILE A 2 -17.69 -20.81 27.25
C ILE A 2 -17.17 -19.51 27.89
N LYS A 3 -17.72 -19.07 29.04
CA LYS A 3 -17.25 -17.85 29.74
C LYS A 3 -15.79 -17.94 30.19
N TRP A 4 -15.38 -19.12 30.65
CA TRP A 4 -14.00 -19.39 31.08
C TRP A 4 -13.05 -19.35 29.87
N LEU A 5 -13.42 -20.02 28.77
CA LEU A 5 -12.65 -19.99 27.53
C LEU A 5 -12.52 -18.56 26.97
N TYR A 6 -13.61 -17.80 26.95
CA TYR A 6 -13.60 -16.39 26.54
C TYR A 6 -12.68 -15.55 27.43
N HIS A 7 -12.77 -15.71 28.76
CA HIS A 7 -11.92 -14.98 29.69
C HIS A 7 -10.44 -15.31 29.46
N TRP A 8 -10.11 -16.60 29.35
CA TRP A 8 -8.75 -17.08 29.07
C TRP A 8 -8.22 -16.54 27.74
N LEU A 9 -8.98 -16.67 26.64
CA LEU A 9 -8.62 -16.12 25.34
C LEU A 9 -8.43 -14.60 25.39
N SER A 10 -9.27 -13.89 26.11
CA SER A 10 -9.18 -12.43 26.23
C SER A 10 -7.88 -11.96 26.89
N GLN A 11 -7.35 -12.72 27.85
CA GLN A 11 -6.06 -12.44 28.48
C GLN A 11 -4.87 -12.71 27.55
N LYS A 12 -5.01 -13.71 26.68
CA LYS A 12 -3.97 -14.11 25.71
C LYS A 12 -4.03 -13.31 24.42
N LEU A 13 -5.15 -12.65 24.11
CA LEU A 13 -5.39 -11.93 22.85
C LEU A 13 -4.31 -10.90 22.52
N ARG A 14 -3.73 -10.23 23.54
CA ARG A 14 -2.61 -9.30 23.32
C ARG A 14 -1.38 -9.98 22.71
N TRP A 15 -1.04 -11.18 23.19
CA TRP A 15 0.09 -11.96 22.70
C TRP A 15 -0.21 -12.58 21.35
N VAL A 16 -1.47 -13.00 21.13
CA VAL A 16 -1.93 -13.44 19.81
C VAL A 16 -1.80 -12.31 18.79
N ASN A 17 -2.22 -11.09 19.10
CA ASN A 17 -2.09 -9.96 18.19
C ASN A 17 -0.63 -9.62 17.87
N ILE A 18 0.25 -9.65 18.87
CA ILE A 18 1.70 -9.42 18.66
C ILE A 18 2.28 -10.53 17.78
N GLY A 19 1.98 -11.79 18.10
CA GLY A 19 2.41 -12.95 17.32
C GLY A 19 1.93 -12.86 15.87
N LEU A 20 0.65 -12.53 15.64
CA LEU A 20 0.09 -12.34 14.31
C LEU A 20 0.76 -11.19 13.56
N ALA A 21 1.01 -10.05 14.21
CA ALA A 21 1.70 -8.93 13.58
C ALA A 21 3.14 -9.28 13.18
N VAL A 22 3.88 -9.96 14.07
CA VAL A 22 5.26 -10.42 13.82
C VAL A 22 5.29 -11.48 12.72
N VAL A 23 4.44 -12.50 12.79
CA VAL A 23 4.37 -13.56 11.78
C VAL A 23 3.92 -12.99 10.43
N ALA A 24 2.94 -12.10 10.38
CA ALA A 24 2.55 -11.44 9.15
C ALA A 24 3.69 -10.60 8.56
N TYR A 25 4.41 -9.84 9.39
CA TYR A 25 5.58 -9.07 8.95
C TYR A 25 6.71 -9.96 8.41
N LEU A 26 7.06 -11.03 9.14
CA LEU A 26 8.11 -11.96 8.73
C LEU A 26 7.71 -12.76 7.48
N ALA A 27 6.48 -13.26 7.41
CA ALA A 27 5.96 -13.94 6.23
C ALA A 27 6.01 -13.03 5.01
N ASN A 28 5.65 -11.76 5.20
CA ASN A 28 5.72 -10.74 4.16
C ASN A 28 7.15 -10.44 3.69
N LEU A 29 8.10 -10.46 4.62
CA LEU A 29 9.50 -10.17 4.34
C LEU A 29 10.24 -11.37 3.71
N LEU A 30 9.91 -12.60 4.12
CA LEU A 30 10.73 -13.79 3.88
C LEU A 30 10.11 -14.84 2.96
N LEU A 31 8.78 -14.98 2.92
CA LEU A 31 8.13 -16.16 2.33
C LEU A 31 7.22 -15.80 1.15
N LEU A 32 6.18 -15.05 1.45
CA LEU A 32 5.13 -14.66 0.53
C LEU A 32 5.00 -13.17 0.74
N GLN A 33 5.63 -12.38 -0.13
CA GLN A 33 5.46 -10.93 -0.13
C GLN A 33 3.99 -10.64 -0.51
N VAL A 34 3.07 -10.82 0.43
CA VAL A 34 1.63 -10.62 0.24
C VAL A 34 1.35 -9.12 0.18
N PHE A 35 2.10 -8.36 0.97
CA PHE A 35 2.19 -6.91 0.99
C PHE A 35 3.57 -6.44 0.54
N CYS A 36 3.61 -5.30 -0.14
CA CYS A 36 4.87 -4.71 -0.57
C CYS A 36 5.46 -3.79 0.49
N GLN A 37 6.69 -3.30 0.27
CA GLN A 37 7.26 -2.31 1.17
C GLN A 37 6.50 -0.99 1.03
N PRO A 38 5.85 -0.49 2.10
CA PRO A 38 5.20 0.81 2.01
C PRO A 38 6.23 1.91 1.82
N VAL A 39 5.86 2.96 1.08
CA VAL A 39 6.64 4.21 1.05
C VAL A 39 6.81 4.80 2.46
N THR A 40 7.80 5.67 2.66
CA THR A 40 8.23 6.15 3.99
C THR A 40 7.09 6.66 4.86
N TRP A 41 6.19 7.49 4.31
CA TRP A 41 5.06 8.02 5.07
C TRP A 41 4.06 6.92 5.47
N ALA A 42 3.80 5.97 4.58
CA ALA A 42 2.90 4.86 4.84
C ALA A 42 3.49 3.91 5.88
N THR A 43 4.82 3.75 5.89
CA THR A 43 5.56 3.05 6.96
C THR A 43 5.35 3.73 8.32
N ALA A 44 5.48 5.05 8.38
CA ALA A 44 5.27 5.80 9.63
C ALA A 44 3.82 5.64 10.14
N VAL A 45 2.83 5.70 9.25
CA VAL A 45 1.41 5.46 9.58
C VAL A 45 1.18 4.03 10.09
N LEU A 46 1.76 3.04 9.41
CA LEU A 46 1.69 1.62 9.79
C LEU A 46 2.27 1.40 11.20
N VAL A 47 3.48 1.88 11.46
CA VAL A 47 4.14 1.77 12.76
C VAL A 47 3.34 2.50 13.85
N GLY A 48 2.87 3.72 13.56
CA GLY A 48 2.07 4.52 14.49
C GLY A 48 0.78 3.81 14.92
N PHE A 49 0.01 3.28 13.95
CA PHE A 49 -1.20 2.55 14.29
C PHE A 49 -0.89 1.23 14.98
N LEU A 50 0.12 0.46 14.54
CA LEU A 50 0.47 -0.82 15.17
C LEU A 50 0.90 -0.61 16.61
N GLY A 51 1.70 0.42 16.90
CA GLY A 51 2.06 0.82 18.25
C GLY A 51 0.83 1.13 19.11
N ALA A 52 -0.11 1.93 18.60
CA ALA A 52 -1.36 2.24 19.30
C ALA A 52 -2.27 1.02 19.49
N PHE A 53 -2.36 0.14 18.48
CA PHE A 53 -3.22 -1.04 18.47
C PHE A 53 -2.70 -2.14 19.39
N LEU A 54 -1.41 -2.48 19.28
CA LEU A 54 -0.74 -3.49 20.09
C LEU A 54 -0.55 -2.98 21.51
N GLY A 55 -0.21 -1.70 21.70
CA GLY A 55 -0.02 -1.05 23.01
C GLY A 55 -1.31 -0.85 23.83
N TRP A 56 -2.49 -0.94 23.19
CA TRP A 56 -3.79 -0.68 23.82
C TRP A 56 -4.04 -1.41 25.16
N PRO A 57 -3.71 -2.70 25.35
CA PRO A 57 -3.92 -3.40 26.61
C PRO A 57 -3.23 -2.76 27.82
N TRP A 58 -2.10 -2.08 27.60
CA TRP A 58 -1.32 -1.42 28.64
C TRP A 58 -1.80 0.01 28.94
N LEU A 59 -2.43 0.67 27.97
CA LEU A 59 -3.02 2.02 28.14
C LEU A 59 -4.26 2.03 29.06
N ARG A 60 -4.79 0.86 29.41
CA ARG A 60 -6.00 0.71 30.26
C ARG A 60 -5.79 0.97 31.75
N LYS A 61 -4.55 1.05 32.26
CA LYS A 61 -4.32 1.06 33.72
C LYS A 61 -3.90 2.41 34.33
N PRO A 62 -3.05 3.27 33.71
CA PRO A 62 -2.62 4.50 34.41
C PRO A 62 -2.90 5.84 33.71
N VAL A 63 -3.09 5.92 32.38
CA VAL A 63 -3.03 7.23 31.68
C VAL A 63 -4.22 7.46 30.75
N PRO A 64 -5.35 8.02 31.26
CA PRO A 64 -6.55 8.30 30.46
C PRO A 64 -6.29 9.18 29.24
N LEU A 65 -5.39 10.17 29.37
CA LEU A 65 -5.07 11.12 28.30
C LEU A 65 -4.49 10.45 27.06
N LEU A 66 -3.61 9.45 27.24
CA LEU A 66 -2.97 8.72 26.12
C LEU A 66 -3.94 7.82 25.35
N ARG A 67 -5.12 7.53 25.89
CA ARG A 67 -6.11 6.69 25.23
C ARG A 67 -6.80 7.39 24.06
N TYR A 68 -6.95 8.71 24.09
CA TYR A 68 -7.54 9.47 22.98
C TYR A 68 -6.65 9.46 21.74
N PRO A 69 -5.34 9.81 21.81
CA PRO A 69 -4.43 9.63 20.68
C PRO A 69 -4.36 8.18 20.20
N ALA A 70 -4.37 7.20 21.10
CA ALA A 70 -4.35 5.79 20.70
C ALA A 70 -5.64 5.35 19.98
N LEU A 71 -6.81 5.86 20.39
CA LEU A 71 -8.08 5.64 19.67
C LEU A 71 -8.08 6.34 18.31
N PHE A 72 -7.56 7.56 18.24
CA PHE A 72 -7.42 8.30 16.99
C PHE A 72 -6.52 7.53 15.99
N LEU A 73 -5.34 7.09 16.43
CA LEU A 73 -4.44 6.26 15.62
C LEU A 73 -5.06 4.90 15.25
N GLN A 74 -5.92 4.33 16.10
CA GLN A 74 -6.71 3.14 15.72
C GLN A 74 -7.74 3.46 14.64
N GLY A 75 -8.32 4.68 14.62
CA GLY A 75 -9.14 5.16 13.50
C GLY A 75 -8.37 5.20 12.17
N VAL A 76 -7.15 5.74 12.20
CA VAL A 76 -6.22 5.66 11.05
C VAL A 76 -5.93 4.20 10.69
N GLY A 77 -5.65 3.36 11.68
CA GLY A 77 -5.40 1.93 11.49
C GLY A 77 -6.59 1.18 10.88
N LEU A 78 -7.83 1.60 11.14
CA LEU A 78 -9.02 1.02 10.53
C LEU A 78 -9.04 1.27 9.02
N LEU A 79 -8.65 2.47 8.57
CA LEU A 79 -8.48 2.76 7.15
C LEU A 79 -7.34 1.95 6.53
N VAL A 80 -6.21 1.81 7.22
CA VAL A 80 -5.11 0.97 6.73
C VAL A 80 -5.58 -0.48 6.58
N CYS A 81 -6.31 -1.02 7.55
CA CYS A 81 -6.85 -2.37 7.46
C CYS A 81 -7.86 -2.52 6.32
N ALA A 82 -8.75 -1.54 6.13
CA ALA A 82 -9.71 -1.52 5.03
C ALA A 82 -9.01 -1.46 3.67
N TYR A 83 -8.00 -0.60 3.55
CA TYR A 83 -7.15 -0.48 2.36
C TYR A 83 -6.44 -1.80 2.05
N CYS A 84 -5.75 -2.40 3.02
CA CYS A 84 -5.08 -3.68 2.83
C CYS A 84 -6.07 -4.77 2.40
N SER A 85 -7.28 -4.75 2.94
CA SER A 85 -8.31 -5.72 2.57
C SER A 85 -8.81 -5.52 1.15
N TRP A 86 -9.02 -4.27 0.74
CA TRP A 86 -9.37 -3.94 -0.64
C TRP A 86 -8.24 -4.27 -1.62
N PHE A 87 -6.99 -4.00 -1.23
CA PHE A 87 -5.81 -4.23 -2.06
C PHE A 87 -5.58 -5.71 -2.38
N LEU A 88 -5.80 -6.60 -1.41
CA LEU A 88 -5.69 -8.05 -1.60
C LEU A 88 -6.76 -8.61 -2.56
N GLY A 89 -7.91 -7.94 -2.68
CA GLY A 89 -9.01 -8.40 -3.50
C GLY A 89 -9.74 -9.63 -2.93
N LEU A 90 -10.95 -9.89 -3.44
CA LEU A 90 -11.80 -10.98 -2.96
C LEU A 90 -11.22 -12.38 -3.29
N SER A 91 -10.56 -12.51 -4.44
CA SER A 91 -9.92 -13.75 -4.88
C SER A 91 -8.92 -14.28 -3.85
N SER A 92 -8.08 -13.40 -3.29
CA SER A 92 -7.11 -13.75 -2.25
C SER A 92 -7.78 -14.29 -0.99
N TYR A 93 -8.93 -13.73 -0.59
CA TYR A 93 -9.69 -14.22 0.57
C TYR A 93 -10.31 -15.59 0.33
N ILE A 94 -10.90 -15.80 -0.84
CA ILE A 94 -11.48 -17.10 -1.23
C ILE A 94 -10.39 -18.16 -1.26
N LEU A 95 -9.26 -17.88 -1.93
CA LEU A 95 -8.11 -18.78 -1.97
C LEU A 95 -7.62 -19.10 -0.55
N SER A 96 -7.56 -18.09 0.33
CA SER A 96 -7.14 -18.26 1.72
C SER A 96 -8.09 -19.12 2.54
N LEU A 97 -9.39 -19.10 2.26
CA LEU A 97 -10.36 -20.00 2.90
C LEU A 97 -10.17 -21.44 2.41
N VAL A 98 -10.01 -21.64 1.10
CA VAL A 98 -9.81 -22.98 0.51
C VAL A 98 -8.50 -23.61 0.97
N THR A 99 -7.44 -22.81 1.11
CA THR A 99 -6.10 -23.27 1.49
C THR A 99 -5.77 -23.05 2.97
N GLY A 100 -6.77 -22.70 3.79
CA GLY A 100 -6.57 -22.28 5.18
C GLY A 100 -5.87 -23.29 6.08
N PHE A 101 -5.89 -24.58 5.71
CA PHE A 101 -5.16 -25.64 6.41
C PHE A 101 -3.63 -25.44 6.39
N LEU A 102 -3.10 -24.63 5.48
CA LEU A 102 -1.67 -24.30 5.39
C LEU A 102 -1.22 -23.18 6.35
N LEU A 103 -2.14 -22.62 7.16
CA LEU A 103 -1.94 -21.52 8.13
C LEU A 103 -1.47 -20.18 7.54
N VAL A 104 -0.51 -20.18 6.61
CA VAL A 104 0.01 -18.99 5.94
C VAL A 104 -1.08 -18.22 5.18
N PRO A 105 -2.02 -18.87 4.46
CA PRO A 105 -3.10 -18.14 3.80
C PRO A 105 -4.03 -17.41 4.78
N LEU A 106 -4.13 -17.87 6.03
CA LEU A 106 -4.90 -17.16 7.07
C LEU A 106 -4.31 -15.78 7.42
N LEU A 107 -3.04 -15.51 7.08
CA LEU A 107 -2.43 -14.20 7.28
C LEU A 107 -3.10 -13.10 6.45
N ALA A 108 -3.73 -13.42 5.32
CA ALA A 108 -4.53 -12.48 4.53
C ALA A 108 -5.71 -11.89 5.33
N TRP A 109 -6.17 -12.58 6.38
CA TRP A 109 -7.27 -12.15 7.24
C TRP A 109 -6.82 -11.27 8.42
N VAL A 110 -5.52 -11.07 8.64
CA VAL A 110 -5.01 -10.22 9.74
C VAL A 110 -5.56 -8.80 9.69
N PRO A 111 -5.60 -8.09 8.54
CA PRO A 111 -6.22 -6.76 8.46
C PRO A 111 -7.69 -6.76 8.88
N VAL A 112 -8.48 -7.73 8.43
CA VAL A 112 -9.91 -7.87 8.77
C VAL A 112 -10.08 -8.12 10.26
N PHE A 113 -9.25 -8.99 10.84
CA PHE A 113 -9.27 -9.31 12.25
C PHE A 113 -8.92 -8.09 13.11
N PHE A 114 -7.89 -7.33 12.74
CA PHE A 114 -7.50 -6.10 13.45
C PHE A 114 -8.57 -5.01 13.33
N ALA A 115 -9.16 -4.82 12.13
CA ALA A 115 -10.29 -3.92 11.93
C ALA A 115 -11.47 -4.26 12.84
N ALA A 116 -11.88 -5.53 12.90
CA ALA A 116 -12.96 -5.98 13.77
C ALA A 116 -12.68 -5.70 15.25
N GLN A 117 -11.43 -5.91 15.69
CA GLN A 117 -11.03 -5.57 17.06
C GLN A 117 -11.07 -4.07 17.34
N ILE A 118 -10.63 -3.22 16.40
CA ILE A 118 -10.69 -1.75 16.54
C ILE A 118 -12.15 -1.31 16.68
N VAL A 119 -13.04 -1.77 15.79
CA VAL A 119 -14.47 -1.47 15.86
C VAL A 119 -15.08 -1.94 17.19
N HIS A 120 -14.76 -3.15 17.63
CA HIS A 120 -15.21 -3.68 18.91
C HIS A 120 -14.72 -2.81 20.08
N ARG A 121 -13.44 -2.42 20.10
CA ARG A 121 -12.85 -1.55 21.13
C ARG A 121 -13.52 -0.17 21.14
N ALA A 122 -13.74 0.44 19.98
CA ALA A 122 -14.41 1.73 19.87
C ALA A 122 -15.85 1.67 20.42
N ARG A 123 -16.57 0.58 20.14
CA ARG A 123 -17.96 0.37 20.62
C ARG A 123 -18.05 0.14 22.13
N ARG A 124 -17.05 -0.49 22.74
CA ARG A 124 -17.01 -0.89 24.17
C ARG A 124 -16.13 0.02 25.03
N SER A 125 -15.52 1.05 24.46
CA SER A 125 -14.65 1.96 25.20
C SER A 125 -15.48 2.74 26.24
N PRO A 126 -15.03 2.84 27.49
CA PRO A 126 -15.69 3.66 28.51
C PRO A 126 -15.44 5.16 28.31
N LEU A 127 -14.58 5.56 27.35
CA LEU A 127 -14.27 6.96 27.10
C LEU A 127 -15.44 7.67 26.38
N PRO A 128 -15.84 8.86 26.84
CA PRO A 128 -16.85 9.65 26.13
C PRO A 128 -16.35 10.01 24.74
N GLY A 129 -17.23 9.90 23.73
CA GLY A 129 -16.88 10.23 22.35
C GLY A 129 -15.88 9.29 21.68
N ALA A 130 -15.55 8.12 22.24
CA ALA A 130 -14.55 7.20 21.65
C ALA A 130 -14.81 6.86 20.17
N ARG A 131 -16.09 6.71 19.77
CA ARG A 131 -16.47 6.48 18.37
C ARG A 131 -16.18 7.69 17.49
N ALA A 132 -16.44 8.90 17.98
CA ALA A 132 -16.15 10.15 17.26
C ALA A 132 -14.64 10.35 17.10
N VAL A 133 -13.83 9.98 18.10
CA VAL A 133 -12.37 10.06 18.04
C VAL A 133 -11.80 9.08 17.00
N VAL A 134 -12.33 7.86 16.95
CA VAL A 134 -11.97 6.88 15.91
C VAL A 134 -12.41 7.38 14.53
N ALA A 135 -13.63 7.92 14.40
CA ALA A 135 -14.12 8.50 13.15
C ALA A 135 -13.25 9.68 12.70
N ALA A 136 -12.84 10.56 13.62
CA ALA A 136 -11.93 11.66 13.33
C ALA A 136 -10.57 11.15 12.80
N GLY A 137 -10.05 10.05 13.37
CA GLY A 137 -8.87 9.36 12.87
C GLY A 137 -9.05 8.80 11.45
N MET A 138 -10.24 8.32 11.09
CA MET A 138 -10.52 7.94 9.69
C MET A 138 -10.61 9.16 8.78
N LEU A 139 -11.23 10.25 9.24
CA LEU A 139 -11.40 11.46 8.44
C LEU A 139 -10.08 12.17 8.11
N THR A 140 -8.95 11.83 8.75
CA THR A 140 -7.63 12.36 8.38
C THR A 140 -7.21 11.97 6.96
N ALA A 141 -7.79 10.92 6.38
CA ALA A 141 -7.50 10.57 4.99
C ALA A 141 -8.08 11.59 4.00
N LEU A 142 -9.15 12.31 4.34
CA LEU A 142 -9.77 13.29 3.43
C LEU A 142 -8.81 14.38 2.96
N PRO A 143 -8.10 15.12 3.84
CA PRO A 143 -7.15 16.12 3.38
C PRO A 143 -5.99 15.52 2.57
N VAL A 144 -5.53 14.31 2.91
CA VAL A 144 -4.46 13.62 2.18
C VAL A 144 -4.91 13.23 0.76
N VAL A 145 -6.12 12.68 0.64
CA VAL A 145 -6.72 12.31 -0.65
C VAL A 145 -7.00 13.57 -1.47
N ALA A 146 -7.56 14.63 -0.88
CA ALA A 146 -7.81 15.89 -1.57
C ALA A 146 -6.51 16.54 -2.09
N TRP A 147 -5.45 16.55 -1.28
CA TRP A 147 -4.13 17.01 -1.71
C TRP A 147 -3.54 16.15 -2.83
N GLY A 148 -3.65 14.83 -2.72
CA GLY A 148 -3.21 13.90 -3.76
C GLY A 148 -3.97 14.09 -5.07
N GLU A 149 -5.29 14.23 -5.00
CA GLU A 149 -6.16 14.51 -6.14
C GLU A 149 -5.78 15.84 -6.81
N TRP A 150 -5.55 16.90 -6.03
CA TRP A 150 -5.11 18.18 -6.56
C TRP A 150 -3.78 18.07 -7.34
N GLN A 151 -2.82 17.27 -6.88
CA GLN A 151 -1.59 17.02 -7.64
C GLN A 151 -1.83 16.13 -8.86
N TYR A 152 -2.68 15.12 -8.73
CA TYR A 152 -3.06 14.22 -9.83
C TYR A 152 -3.67 15.02 -10.99
N GLN A 153 -4.59 15.94 -10.68
CA GLN A 153 -5.22 16.80 -11.68
C GLN A 153 -4.23 17.74 -12.38
N GLN A 154 -3.19 18.22 -11.69
CA GLN A 154 -2.11 18.98 -12.35
C GLN A 154 -1.35 18.13 -13.38
N VAL A 155 -1.08 16.86 -13.06
CA VAL A 155 -0.46 15.93 -14.01
C VAL A 155 -1.37 15.69 -15.22
N VAL A 156 -2.66 15.44 -15.00
CA VAL A 156 -3.65 15.27 -16.08
C VAL A 156 -3.71 16.52 -16.97
N GLN A 157 -3.76 17.71 -16.36
CA GLN A 157 -3.79 18.98 -17.11
C GLN A 157 -2.51 19.18 -17.92
N ALA A 158 -1.33 18.91 -17.36
CA ALA A 158 -0.06 19.00 -18.08
C ALA A 158 0.00 18.02 -19.28
N VAL A 159 -0.45 16.77 -19.10
CA VAL A 159 -0.49 15.78 -20.19
C VAL A 159 -1.42 16.25 -21.32
N ARG A 160 -2.57 16.86 -21.00
CA ARG A 160 -3.52 17.37 -22.00
C ARG A 160 -2.99 18.54 -22.82
N GLN A 161 -1.96 19.25 -22.35
CA GLN A 161 -1.31 20.34 -23.10
C GLN A 161 -0.42 19.80 -24.23
N VAL A 162 -0.04 18.53 -24.20
CA VAL A 162 0.83 17.91 -25.20
C VAL A 162 -0.01 17.06 -26.16
N PRO A 163 -0.10 17.44 -27.45
CA PRO A 163 -0.85 16.67 -28.44
C PRO A 163 -0.39 15.20 -28.52
N PRO A 164 -1.32 14.24 -28.65
CA PRO A 164 -0.96 12.82 -28.66
C PRO A 164 -0.08 12.42 -29.85
N ASN A 165 -0.14 13.17 -30.95
CA ASN A 165 0.59 12.90 -32.20
C ASN A 165 1.84 13.77 -32.38
N GLN A 166 2.32 14.45 -31.32
CA GLN A 166 3.51 15.27 -31.39
C GLN A 166 4.76 14.39 -31.58
N HIS A 167 5.61 14.70 -32.56
CA HIS A 167 6.81 13.92 -32.89
C HIS A 167 7.75 13.75 -31.67
N ASP A 168 7.93 14.81 -30.87
CA ASP A 168 8.75 14.81 -29.65
C ASP A 168 7.90 14.81 -28.37
N ARG A 169 6.80 14.04 -28.36
CA ARG A 169 5.86 14.02 -27.23
C ARG A 169 6.54 13.76 -25.89
N PHE A 170 7.52 12.87 -25.86
CA PHE A 170 8.33 12.58 -24.67
C PHE A 170 8.98 13.85 -24.08
N LEU A 171 9.74 14.58 -24.90
CA LEU A 171 10.44 15.80 -24.47
C LEU A 171 9.44 16.89 -24.07
N ALA A 172 8.35 17.01 -24.82
CA ALA A 172 7.28 17.95 -24.50
C ALA A 172 6.65 17.64 -23.13
N LEU A 173 6.32 16.38 -22.85
CA LEU A 173 5.79 15.95 -21.54
C LEU A 173 6.78 16.22 -20.41
N ALA A 174 8.07 15.88 -20.59
CA ALA A 174 9.09 16.11 -19.58
C ALA A 174 9.28 17.60 -19.24
N ASN A 175 8.95 18.52 -20.17
CA ASN A 175 9.03 19.96 -19.95
C ASN A 175 7.79 20.55 -19.25
N VAL A 176 6.62 19.95 -19.42
CA VAL A 176 5.36 20.48 -18.85
C VAL A 176 4.93 19.79 -17.56
N LEU A 177 5.40 18.58 -17.30
CA LEU A 177 5.02 17.84 -16.09
C LEU A 177 5.54 18.53 -14.82
N PRO A 178 4.69 18.75 -13.81
CA PRO A 178 5.14 19.37 -12.56
C PRO A 178 6.09 18.44 -11.82
N ARG A 179 7.16 18.97 -11.23
CA ARG A 179 8.09 18.17 -10.39
C ARG A 179 7.53 18.00 -8.98
N SER A 180 6.42 17.28 -8.88
CA SER A 180 5.67 17.07 -7.64
C SER A 180 5.86 15.64 -7.09
N TYR A 181 5.37 15.43 -5.87
CA TYR A 181 5.27 14.10 -5.27
C TYR A 181 4.50 13.15 -6.19
N MET A 182 3.30 13.56 -6.64
CA MET A 182 2.45 12.69 -7.47
C MET A 182 3.08 12.36 -8.81
N THR A 183 3.74 13.33 -9.47
CA THR A 183 4.44 13.07 -10.74
C THR A 183 5.51 12.02 -10.57
N GLU A 184 6.32 12.10 -9.52
CA GLU A 184 7.36 11.10 -9.27
C GLU A 184 6.78 9.70 -9.10
N ARG A 185 5.68 9.59 -8.37
CA ARG A 185 5.04 8.29 -8.13
C ARG A 185 4.44 7.74 -9.41
N LEU A 186 3.70 8.54 -10.17
CA LEU A 186 3.05 8.14 -11.43
C LEU A 186 4.09 7.74 -12.48
N VAL A 187 5.10 8.59 -12.73
CA VAL A 187 6.18 8.25 -13.65
C VAL A 187 6.95 7.02 -13.16
N GLY A 188 7.07 6.81 -11.84
CA GLY A 188 7.73 5.66 -11.25
C GLY A 188 6.94 4.34 -11.26
N ILE A 189 5.69 4.30 -11.70
CA ILE A 189 4.88 3.07 -11.70
C ILE A 189 5.50 2.04 -12.66
N GLY A 190 5.58 0.77 -12.27
CA GLY A 190 6.08 -0.32 -13.11
C GLY A 190 7.59 -0.61 -12.94
N PHE A 191 8.40 0.36 -12.51
CA PHE A 191 9.82 0.11 -12.17
C PHE A 191 10.24 0.57 -10.78
N ARG A 192 9.50 1.46 -10.13
CA ARG A 192 9.77 1.91 -8.75
C ARG A 192 8.61 1.66 -7.82
N TYR A 193 7.38 1.87 -8.30
CA TYR A 193 6.13 1.63 -7.56
C TYR A 193 5.26 0.60 -8.28
N HIS A 194 4.43 -0.15 -7.54
CA HIS A 194 3.40 -1.01 -8.13
C HIS A 194 2.01 -0.63 -7.59
N LEU A 195 0.97 -0.96 -8.36
CA LEU A 195 -0.42 -0.68 -8.03
C LEU A 195 -1.23 -1.94 -7.68
N LEU A 196 -0.72 -3.12 -8.01
CA LEU A 196 -1.43 -4.39 -7.84
C LEU A 196 -0.64 -5.34 -6.94
N ALA A 197 -1.36 -6.23 -6.26
CA ALA A 197 -0.74 -7.25 -5.40
C ALA A 197 -0.12 -8.39 -6.23
N GLU A 198 -0.71 -8.67 -7.40
CA GLU A 198 -0.40 -9.80 -8.25
C GLU A 198 0.84 -9.51 -9.11
N TYR A 199 1.98 -10.07 -8.70
CA TYR A 199 3.27 -9.94 -9.39
C TYR A 199 3.37 -10.78 -10.68
N ILE A 200 2.47 -11.75 -10.85
CA ILE A 200 2.54 -12.78 -11.91
C ILE A 200 2.28 -12.15 -13.29
N TYR A 201 1.53 -11.04 -13.33
CA TYR A 201 1.17 -10.34 -14.57
C TYR A 201 2.17 -9.25 -14.94
N ASP A 202 2.84 -8.65 -13.96
CA ASP A 202 3.82 -7.59 -14.21
C ASP A 202 5.20 -8.17 -14.59
N GLY A 203 5.47 -9.44 -14.24
CA GLY A 203 6.75 -10.17 -14.36
C GLY A 203 7.97 -9.47 -13.78
N TRP A 204 7.74 -8.30 -13.18
CA TRP A 204 8.64 -7.48 -12.41
C TRP A 204 7.85 -6.85 -11.25
N ARG A 205 8.35 -6.94 -10.01
CA ARG A 205 7.71 -6.33 -8.84
C ARG A 205 8.56 -5.21 -8.27
N PRO A 206 8.31 -3.94 -8.63
CA PRO A 206 8.89 -2.83 -7.90
C PRO A 206 8.53 -2.91 -6.43
N PRO A 207 9.49 -2.72 -5.52
CA PRO A 207 9.27 -3.06 -4.13
C PRO A 207 8.35 -2.09 -3.40
N LEU A 208 8.26 -0.84 -3.87
CA LEU A 208 7.59 0.22 -3.14
C LEU A 208 6.11 0.30 -3.46
N HIS A 209 5.31 0.44 -2.42
CA HIS A 209 3.87 0.58 -2.48
C HIS A 209 3.44 1.93 -1.95
N ASP A 210 2.75 2.68 -2.79
CA ASP A 210 2.12 3.93 -2.39
C ASP A 210 0.59 3.78 -2.41
N PRO A 211 -0.04 3.70 -1.23
CA PRO A 211 -1.48 3.49 -1.16
C PRO A 211 -2.28 4.70 -1.69
N LEU A 212 -1.75 5.93 -1.58
CA LEU A 212 -2.43 7.12 -2.09
C LEU A 212 -2.49 7.09 -3.62
N VAL A 213 -1.35 6.81 -4.26
CA VAL A 213 -1.26 6.74 -5.73
C VAL A 213 -2.13 5.61 -6.26
N ASN A 214 -2.14 4.46 -5.59
CA ASN A 214 -3.00 3.35 -5.98
C ASN A 214 -4.49 3.68 -5.88
N VAL A 215 -4.92 4.32 -4.78
CA VAL A 215 -6.31 4.78 -4.66
C VAL A 215 -6.68 5.71 -5.81
N LEU A 216 -5.83 6.69 -6.13
CA LEU A 216 -6.13 7.69 -7.16
C LEU A 216 -6.13 7.08 -8.57
N VAL A 217 -5.13 6.27 -8.94
CA VAL A 217 -5.10 5.64 -10.27
C VAL A 217 -6.28 4.70 -10.47
N ARG A 218 -6.65 3.90 -9.45
CA ARG A 218 -7.84 3.04 -9.56
C ARG A 218 -9.14 3.83 -9.54
N TRP A 219 -9.22 4.93 -8.80
CA TRP A 219 -10.38 5.82 -8.79
C TRP A 219 -10.65 6.45 -10.16
N HIS A 220 -9.60 6.90 -10.85
CA HIS A 220 -9.71 7.46 -12.21
C HIS A 220 -9.76 6.40 -13.30
N GLY A 221 -9.44 5.14 -12.98
CA GLY A 221 -9.53 3.99 -13.89
C GLY A 221 -8.42 3.91 -14.95
N HIS A 222 -7.46 4.83 -14.97
CA HIS A 222 -6.37 4.83 -15.95
C HIS A 222 -5.13 5.56 -15.43
N HIS A 223 -3.97 5.21 -16.00
CA HIS A 223 -2.73 5.96 -15.82
C HIS A 223 -2.79 7.26 -16.64
N PRO A 224 -2.49 8.45 -16.07
CA PRO A 224 -2.70 9.71 -16.78
C PRO A 224 -1.58 10.01 -17.79
N ILE A 225 -0.40 9.39 -17.66
CA ILE A 225 0.73 9.58 -18.57
C ILE A 225 0.82 8.39 -19.52
N PRO A 226 0.70 8.57 -20.85
CA PRO A 226 0.73 7.49 -21.81
C PRO A 226 2.17 7.20 -22.23
N PHE A 227 2.77 6.16 -21.64
CA PHE A 227 4.08 5.66 -22.03
C PHE A 227 3.94 4.56 -23.08
N HIS A 228 4.84 4.51 -24.07
CA HIS A 228 4.89 3.43 -25.05
C HIS A 228 5.78 2.26 -24.60
N SER A 229 6.74 2.53 -23.71
CA SER A 229 7.63 1.51 -23.17
C SER A 229 8.16 1.86 -21.78
N LEU A 230 8.66 0.85 -21.07
CA LEU A 230 9.33 1.02 -19.78
C LEU A 230 10.60 1.86 -19.88
N ASN A 231 11.36 1.73 -20.98
CA ASN A 231 12.58 2.51 -21.20
C ASN A 231 12.27 4.00 -21.37
N GLU A 232 11.23 4.33 -22.11
CA GLU A 232 10.72 5.71 -22.23
C GLU A 232 10.33 6.24 -20.85
N GLN A 233 9.57 5.46 -20.08
CA GLN A 233 9.13 5.85 -18.75
C GLN A 233 10.30 6.13 -17.80
N VAL A 234 11.33 5.26 -17.83
CA VAL A 234 12.55 5.40 -17.03
C VAL A 234 13.38 6.61 -17.46
N ALA A 235 13.51 6.85 -18.77
CA ALA A 235 14.19 8.03 -19.28
C ALA A 235 13.46 9.32 -18.82
N MET A 236 12.13 9.33 -18.84
CA MET A 236 11.32 10.46 -18.36
C MET A 236 11.57 10.70 -16.87
N TYR A 237 11.59 9.62 -16.08
CA TYR A 237 11.88 9.68 -14.66
C TYR A 237 13.25 10.31 -14.38
N GLN A 238 14.30 9.85 -15.06
CA GLN A 238 15.65 10.37 -14.89
C GLN A 238 15.77 11.82 -15.33
N GLN A 239 15.04 12.24 -16.38
CA GLN A 239 15.02 13.64 -16.81
C GLN A 239 14.30 14.54 -15.78
N LEU A 240 13.18 14.10 -15.22
CA LEU A 240 12.42 14.86 -14.22
C LEU A 240 13.11 14.88 -12.85
N PHE A 241 13.79 13.79 -12.49
CA PHE A 241 14.39 13.54 -11.17
C PHE A 241 15.84 13.01 -11.27
N PRO A 242 16.80 13.77 -11.84
CA PRO A 242 18.13 13.27 -12.19
C PRO A 242 18.99 12.82 -11.00
N GLY A 243 18.69 13.28 -9.79
CA GLY A 243 19.38 12.85 -8.56
C GLY A 243 18.73 11.67 -7.85
N TRP A 244 17.62 11.14 -8.37
CA TRP A 244 16.83 10.12 -7.68
C TRP A 244 17.14 8.74 -8.25
N PRO A 245 17.29 7.70 -7.42
CA PRO A 245 17.60 6.38 -7.91
C PRO A 245 16.41 5.81 -8.69
N VAL A 246 16.61 5.33 -9.90
CA VAL A 246 15.52 4.67 -10.68
C VAL A 246 15.03 3.42 -9.93
N LYS A 247 15.97 2.70 -9.32
CA LYS A 247 15.71 1.48 -8.58
C LYS A 247 15.62 1.71 -7.08
N ALA A 248 14.66 1.04 -6.45
CA ALA A 248 14.65 0.86 -5.01
C ALA A 248 15.44 -0.40 -4.62
N ASP A 249 16.26 -0.29 -3.59
CA ASP A 249 17.04 -1.42 -3.06
C ASP A 249 16.19 -2.21 -2.05
N CYS A 250 15.68 -3.37 -2.46
CA CYS A 250 14.84 -4.24 -1.63
C CYS A 250 15.28 -5.68 -1.83
N VAL A 251 15.47 -6.42 -0.74
CA VAL A 251 15.64 -7.88 -0.79
C VAL A 251 14.46 -8.57 -1.50
N CYS A 252 13.30 -7.94 -1.43
CA CYS A 252 12.00 -8.30 -2.01
C CYS A 252 11.98 -8.25 -3.53
N ALA A 253 12.99 -7.62 -4.12
CA ALA A 253 13.19 -7.55 -5.55
C ALA A 253 13.89 -8.81 -6.11
N PHE A 254 14.25 -9.77 -5.24
CA PHE A 254 14.88 -11.03 -5.60
C PHE A 254 13.83 -12.07 -6.04
N THR A 255 13.93 -12.54 -7.27
CA THR A 255 13.21 -13.72 -7.75
C THR A 255 14.20 -14.88 -7.85
N TYR A 256 13.79 -16.08 -7.43
CA TYR A 256 14.63 -17.28 -7.43
C TYR A 256 15.05 -17.73 -8.85
N ASP A 257 14.43 -17.20 -9.91
CA ASP A 257 14.67 -17.53 -11.32
C ASP A 257 15.81 -16.73 -11.98
N GLY A 258 16.44 -15.79 -11.26
CA GLY A 258 17.56 -15.00 -11.78
C GLY A 258 17.20 -13.93 -12.80
N ARG A 259 15.91 -13.67 -13.06
CA ARG A 259 15.37 -12.52 -13.85
C ARG A 259 14.86 -11.39 -12.95
N SER A 260 15.42 -11.32 -11.74
CA SER A 260 15.00 -10.43 -10.67
C SER A 260 15.10 -8.95 -11.00
N TYR A 261 14.24 -8.14 -10.36
CA TYR A 261 14.34 -6.69 -10.29
C TYR A 261 15.76 -6.22 -10.04
N TYR A 262 16.47 -6.96 -9.19
CA TYR A 262 17.85 -6.67 -8.82
C TYR A 262 18.80 -6.62 -10.02
N ARG A 263 18.61 -7.49 -11.03
CA ARG A 263 19.50 -7.61 -12.20
C ARG A 263 19.11 -6.74 -13.39
N TRP A 264 17.87 -6.24 -13.45
CA TRP A 264 17.42 -5.35 -14.52
C TRP A 264 18.30 -4.10 -14.62
N ARG A 265 18.67 -3.66 -15.82
CA ARG A 265 19.50 -2.47 -16.03
C ARG A 265 18.70 -1.41 -16.80
N PRO A 266 18.41 -0.25 -16.17
CA PRO A 266 17.80 0.90 -16.85
C PRO A 266 18.49 1.19 -18.18
N GLY A 267 17.72 1.26 -19.28
CA GLY A 267 18.23 1.62 -20.60
C GLY A 267 19.08 0.57 -21.32
N ILE A 268 19.36 -0.58 -20.71
CA ILE A 268 20.08 -1.71 -21.34
C ILE A 268 19.13 -2.87 -21.58
N ASP A 269 18.36 -3.24 -20.56
CA ASP A 269 17.45 -4.37 -20.65
C ASP A 269 16.07 -3.87 -21.12
N SER A 270 15.72 -4.14 -22.37
CA SER A 270 14.37 -3.95 -22.90
C SER A 270 13.45 -5.02 -22.31
N TRP A 271 12.78 -4.71 -21.20
CA TRP A 271 11.86 -5.66 -20.59
C TRP A 271 10.43 -5.40 -21.06
N GLY A 272 9.83 -6.45 -21.63
CA GLY A 272 8.40 -6.70 -21.65
C GLY A 272 8.22 -8.18 -21.26
N PRO A 273 7.10 -8.59 -20.66
CA PRO A 273 6.82 -10.01 -20.53
C PRO A 273 6.86 -10.64 -21.94
N PRO A 274 7.31 -11.88 -22.12
CA PRO A 274 7.43 -12.50 -23.44
C PRO A 274 6.15 -12.45 -24.29
N ASP A 275 4.96 -12.25 -23.70
CA ASP A 275 3.67 -12.35 -24.40
C ASP A 275 2.57 -11.35 -23.97
N ALA A 276 2.83 -10.29 -23.17
CA ALA A 276 1.79 -9.29 -22.90
C ALA A 276 1.70 -8.25 -24.02
N ALA A 277 1.26 -8.73 -25.18
CA ALA A 277 0.32 -7.97 -25.97
C ALA A 277 -0.78 -7.50 -25.00
N LEU A 278 -0.79 -6.20 -24.76
CA LEU A 278 -1.88 -5.43 -24.17
C LEU A 278 -3.22 -6.08 -24.55
N ASN A 279 -3.87 -6.75 -23.60
CA ASN A 279 -5.26 -7.11 -23.77
C ASN A 279 -6.05 -5.78 -23.74
N PRO A 280 -6.64 -5.29 -24.85
CA PRO A 280 -7.25 -3.97 -24.90
C PRO A 280 -8.64 -3.94 -24.24
N ARG A 281 -9.01 -4.97 -23.48
CA ARG A 281 -10.34 -5.16 -22.91
C ARG A 281 -10.27 -5.54 -21.44
N GLN A 282 -9.98 -4.57 -20.59
CA GLN A 282 -10.52 -4.47 -19.24
C GLN A 282 -10.84 -3.01 -18.93
#